data_AF-A0A1A9B545-F1
#
_entry.id   AF-A0A1A9B545-F1
#
_cell.length_a   1.000
_cell.length_b   1.000
_cell.length_c   1.000
_cell.angle_alpha   90.00
_cell.angle_beta   90.00
_cell.angle_gamma   90.00
#
_symmetry.space_group_name_H-M   'P 1'
#
loop_
_entity.id
_entity.type
_entity.pdbx_description
1 polymer ?
#
loop_
_entity_poly.entity_id
_entity_poly.type
_entity_poly.pdbx_seq_one_letter_code
_entity_poly.pdbx_strand_id
1 'polypeptide(L)'
;MTVTIDSDGVARLRVTLDRAASEAPDEAGKVVEKGALNIKNGMRRRVGGIAHAPAYPAAITYDRSAGFRGPEAEIGPDKKRRQGALGNILNYGTVKNAPISHVEPAADEELPRFEKAMEDLAVRLLEDL
;
A
#
# COMPACT_ATOMS: atom_id res chain seq x y z
N MET A 1 34.91 -11.01 -45.46
CA MET A 1 33.74 -11.56 -44.75
C MET A 1 33.28 -10.48 -43.79
N THR A 2 32.06 -9.96 -43.98
CA THR A 2 31.52 -8.85 -43.19
C THR A 2 30.35 -9.39 -42.39
N VAL A 3 30.38 -9.21 -41.07
CA VAL A 3 29.28 -9.59 -40.18
C VAL A 3 28.49 -8.32 -39.86
N THR A 4 27.19 -8.34 -40.14
CA THR A 4 26.25 -7.28 -39.77
C THR A 4 25.52 -7.70 -38.50
N ILE A 5 25.60 -6.87 -37.46
CA ILE A 5 24.88 -7.08 -36.20
C ILE A 5 23.62 -6.21 -36.25
N ASP A 6 22.45 -6.84 -36.11
CA ASP A 6 21.17 -6.15 -35.90
C ASP A 6 21.03 -5.81 -34.40
N SER A 7 20.88 -4.52 -34.10
CA SER A 7 20.79 -3.98 -32.73
C SER A 7 19.44 -3.33 -32.42
N ASP A 8 18.47 -3.39 -33.33
CA ASP A 8 17.21 -2.65 -33.20
C ASP A 8 16.36 -3.15 -32.02
N GLY A 9 16.44 -4.45 -31.70
CA GLY A 9 15.80 -5.02 -30.50
C GLY A 9 16.41 -4.48 -29.19
N VAL A 10 17.74 -4.29 -29.15
CA VAL A 10 18.43 -3.77 -27.96
C VAL A 10 18.13 -2.29 -27.75
N ALA A 11 18.06 -1.51 -28.84
CA ALA A 11 17.69 -0.10 -28.79
C ALA A 11 16.25 0.08 -28.27
N ARG A 12 15.30 -0.73 -28.75
CA ARG A 12 13.91 -0.72 -28.24
C ARG A 12 13.82 -1.08 -26.77
N LEU A 13 14.47 -2.16 -26.35
CA LEU A 13 14.52 -2.56 -24.94
C LEU A 13 15.05 -1.45 -24.04
N ARG A 14 16.12 -0.77 -24.44
CA ARG A 14 16.67 0.36 -23.69
C ARG A 14 15.63 1.47 -23.50
N VAL A 15 14.94 1.88 -24.57
CA VAL A 15 13.91 2.93 -24.50
C VAL A 15 12.78 2.52 -23.56
N THR A 16 12.31 1.27 -23.65
CA THR A 16 11.25 0.76 -22.78
C THR A 16 11.68 0.76 -21.31
N LEU A 17 12.91 0.34 -21.00
CA LEU A 17 13.45 0.35 -19.64
C LEU A 17 13.65 1.77 -19.09
N ASP A 18 14.17 2.69 -19.89
CA ASP A 18 14.38 4.09 -19.49
C ASP A 18 13.04 4.75 -19.14
N ARG A 19 12.00 4.53 -19.96
CA ARG A 19 10.64 5.02 -19.69
C ARG A 19 10.06 4.37 -18.43
N ALA A 20 10.09 3.05 -18.33
CA ALA A 20 9.56 2.32 -17.19
C ALA A 20 10.21 2.79 -15.88
N ALA A 21 11.53 2.99 -15.87
CA ALA A 21 12.26 3.51 -14.71
C ALA A 21 11.82 4.92 -14.31
N SER A 22 11.49 5.79 -15.28
CA SER A 22 11.01 7.14 -15.00
C SER A 22 9.56 7.19 -14.47
N GLU A 23 8.69 6.31 -14.96
CA GLU A 23 7.25 6.32 -14.65
C GLU A 23 6.89 5.48 -13.41
N ALA A 24 7.68 4.43 -13.12
CA ALA A 24 7.41 3.49 -12.05
C ALA A 24 7.17 4.12 -10.67
N PRO A 25 7.93 5.13 -10.20
CA PRO A 25 7.74 5.69 -8.86
C PRO A 25 6.35 6.31 -8.66
N ASP A 26 5.89 7.12 -9.63
CA ASP A 26 4.60 7.80 -9.54
C ASP A 26 3.43 6.83 -9.68
N GLU A 27 3.54 5.89 -10.62
CA GLU A 27 2.52 4.87 -10.84
C GLU A 27 2.41 3.89 -9.66
N ALA A 28 3.55 3.44 -9.10
CA ALA A 28 3.57 2.62 -7.90
C ALA A 28 2.99 3.39 -6.70
N GLY A 29 3.21 4.71 -6.63
CA GLY A 29 2.64 5.56 -5.60
C GLY A 29 1.11 5.54 -5.58
N LYS A 30 0.48 5.44 -6.77
CA LYS A 30 -0.98 5.31 -6.89
C LYS A 30 -1.47 3.95 -6.37
N VAL A 31 -0.72 2.87 -6.64
CA VAL A 31 -1.04 1.53 -6.13
C VAL A 31 -0.93 1.47 -4.61
N VAL A 32 0.16 2.03 -4.05
CA VAL A 32 0.37 2.16 -2.60
C VAL A 32 -0.73 2.97 -1.93
N GLU A 33 -1.11 4.11 -2.50
CA GLU A 33 -2.22 4.92 -1.97
C GLU A 33 -3.54 4.15 -1.95
N LYS A 34 -3.82 3.40 -3.02
CA LYS A 34 -5.04 2.60 -3.11
C LYS A 34 -5.05 1.46 -2.08
N GLY A 35 -3.94 0.75 -1.92
CA GLY A 35 -3.78 -0.29 -0.90
C GLY A 35 -3.96 0.26 0.51
N ALA A 36 -3.30 1.38 0.83
CA ALA A 36 -3.43 2.06 2.12
C ALA A 36 -4.86 2.50 2.42
N LEU A 37 -5.57 3.04 1.42
CA LEU A 37 -6.98 3.40 1.55
C LEU A 37 -7.86 2.18 1.84
N ASN A 38 -7.62 1.07 1.15
CA ASN A 38 -8.37 -0.17 1.34
C ASN A 38 -8.13 -0.77 2.73
N ILE A 39 -6.88 -0.83 3.18
CA ILE A 39 -6.50 -1.30 4.54
C ILE A 39 -7.14 -0.39 5.61
N LYS A 40 -7.00 0.94 5.50
CA LYS A 40 -7.67 1.90 6.40
C LYS A 40 -9.17 1.63 6.52
N ASN A 41 -9.84 1.41 5.39
CA ASN A 41 -11.27 1.11 5.38
C ASN A 41 -11.57 -0.26 5.99
N GLY A 42 -10.74 -1.27 5.74
CA GLY A 42 -10.83 -2.60 6.35
C GLY A 42 -10.69 -2.56 7.87
N MET A 43 -9.75 -1.79 8.39
CA MET A 43 -9.58 -1.54 9.82
C MET A 43 -10.82 -0.86 10.40
N ARG A 44 -11.30 0.22 9.77
CA ARG A 44 -12.47 0.99 10.23
C ARG A 44 -13.74 0.16 10.32
N ARG A 45 -13.98 -0.74 9.36
CA ARG A 45 -15.14 -1.66 9.37
C ARG A 45 -15.11 -2.58 10.58
N ARG A 46 -13.94 -3.14 10.91
CA ARG A 46 -13.77 -4.11 12.00
C ARG A 46 -13.95 -3.50 13.39
N VAL A 47 -13.58 -2.23 13.55
CA VAL A 47 -13.69 -1.49 14.82
C VAL A 47 -14.88 -0.53 14.85
N GLY A 48 -15.79 -0.64 13.89
CA GLY A 48 -17.03 0.14 13.86
C GLY A 48 -17.96 -0.26 15.02
N GLY A 49 -18.69 0.73 15.56
CA GLY A 49 -19.74 0.46 16.55
C GLY A 49 -19.28 0.16 17.99
N ILE A 50 -18.00 0.38 18.33
CA ILE A 50 -17.50 0.17 19.69
C ILE A 50 -18.14 1.20 20.65
N ALA A 51 -19.01 0.73 21.55
CA ALA A 51 -19.77 1.60 22.46
C ALA A 51 -18.89 2.50 23.34
N HIS A 52 -17.75 1.99 23.82
CA HIS A 52 -16.83 2.73 24.69
C HIS A 52 -15.71 3.47 23.93
N ALA A 53 -15.58 3.23 22.62
CA ALA A 53 -14.60 3.88 21.75
C ALA A 53 -15.21 4.36 20.42
N PRO A 54 -16.33 5.12 20.44
CA PRO A 54 -17.10 5.42 19.23
C PRO A 54 -16.35 6.32 18.23
N ALA A 55 -15.34 7.08 18.68
CA ALA A 55 -14.55 7.96 17.82
C ALA A 55 -13.29 7.28 17.26
N TYR A 56 -12.91 6.09 17.76
CA TYR A 56 -11.71 5.39 17.35
C TYR A 56 -11.63 5.11 15.83
N PRO A 57 -12.70 4.64 15.15
CA PRO A 57 -12.65 4.43 13.69
C PRO A 57 -12.21 5.68 12.91
N ALA A 58 -12.65 6.87 13.33
CA ALA A 58 -12.31 8.12 12.66
C ALA A 58 -10.85 8.56 12.90
N ALA A 59 -10.19 8.01 13.93
CA ALA A 59 -8.78 8.24 14.21
C ALA A 59 -7.86 7.44 13.27
N ILE A 60 -8.32 6.35 12.66
CA ILE A 60 -7.53 5.55 11.71
C ILE A 60 -7.35 6.33 10.41
N THR A 61 -6.12 6.61 10.04
CA THR A 61 -5.69 7.35 8.85
C THR A 61 -4.59 6.61 8.12
N TYR A 62 -4.06 7.22 7.06
CA TYR A 62 -2.77 6.88 6.51
C TYR A 62 -2.06 8.17 6.08
N ASP A 63 -0.74 8.14 6.11
CA ASP A 63 0.13 9.17 5.55
C ASP A 63 1.01 8.52 4.47
N ARG A 64 1.37 9.30 3.45
CA ARG A 64 2.23 8.83 2.35
C ARG A 64 3.60 9.48 2.46
N SER A 65 4.63 8.71 2.16
CA SER A 65 5.99 9.19 2.01
C SER A 65 6.67 8.51 0.82
N ALA A 66 7.79 9.06 0.40
CA ALA A 66 8.71 8.40 -0.51
C ALA A 66 9.95 8.04 0.30
N GLY A 67 10.16 6.74 0.53
CA GLY A 67 11.37 6.23 1.14
C GLY A 67 12.46 6.01 0.09
N PHE A 68 13.66 5.62 0.55
CA PHE A 68 14.76 5.23 -0.34
C PHE A 68 14.39 4.07 -1.29
N ARG A 69 13.40 3.26 -0.89
CA ARG A 69 12.93 2.08 -1.66
C ARG A 69 11.72 2.37 -2.55
N GLY A 70 11.30 3.63 -2.64
CA GLY A 70 10.12 4.03 -3.39
C GLY A 70 8.94 4.47 -2.51
N PRO A 71 7.73 4.54 -3.08
CA PRO A 71 6.56 5.04 -2.37
C PRO A 71 6.16 4.09 -1.23
N GLU A 72 5.77 4.67 -0.10
CA GLU A 72 5.32 3.95 1.08
C GLU A 72 4.14 4.66 1.74
N ALA A 73 3.39 3.95 2.57
CA ALA A 73 2.32 4.51 3.36
C ALA A 73 2.35 3.95 4.79
N GLU A 74 2.26 4.84 5.78
CA GLU A 74 2.08 4.48 7.18
C GLU A 74 0.59 4.49 7.49
N ILE A 75 0.04 3.37 7.95
CA ILE A 75 -1.39 3.18 8.16
C ILE A 75 -1.64 2.90 9.63
N GLY A 76 -2.53 3.65 10.27
CA GLY A 76 -2.79 3.48 11.69
C GLY A 76 -3.63 4.58 12.31
N PRO A 77 -3.93 4.47 13.61
CA PRO A 77 -4.62 5.53 14.33
C PRO A 77 -3.67 6.71 14.62
N ASP A 78 -4.09 7.90 14.19
CA ASP A 78 -3.43 9.15 14.55
C ASP A 78 -3.64 9.44 16.03
N LYS A 79 -2.56 9.32 16.81
CA LYS A 79 -2.55 9.51 18.27
C LYS A 79 -3.02 10.90 18.72
N LYS A 80 -2.99 11.90 17.83
CA LYS A 80 -3.46 13.26 18.13
C LYS A 80 -4.97 13.39 17.99
N ARG A 81 -5.65 12.44 17.36
CA ARG A 81 -7.12 12.42 17.22
C ARG A 81 -7.78 11.83 18.44
N ARG A 82 -9.04 12.22 18.67
CA ARG A 82 -9.87 11.68 19.75
C ARG A 82 -9.86 10.15 19.70
N GLN A 83 -9.44 9.53 20.80
CA GLN A 83 -9.30 8.08 20.97
C GLN A 83 -8.21 7.40 20.12
N GLY A 84 -7.37 8.13 19.38
CA GLY A 84 -6.30 7.52 18.56
C GLY A 84 -5.25 6.74 19.35
N ALA A 85 -4.95 7.17 20.58
CA ALA A 85 -4.02 6.45 21.45
C ALA A 85 -4.51 5.06 21.91
N LEU A 86 -5.79 4.70 21.65
CA LEU A 86 -6.35 3.41 22.04
C LEU A 86 -5.95 2.25 21.12
N GLY A 87 -5.27 2.52 19.99
CA GLY A 87 -5.04 1.50 18.96
C GLY A 87 -4.37 0.22 19.44
N ASN A 88 -3.31 0.33 20.25
CA ASN A 88 -2.62 -0.83 20.80
C ASN A 88 -3.51 -1.65 21.74
N ILE A 89 -4.29 -0.96 22.58
CA ILE A 89 -5.21 -1.58 23.54
C ILE A 89 -6.32 -2.31 22.78
N LEU A 90 -6.86 -1.71 21.72
CA LEU A 90 -7.94 -2.29 20.94
C LEU A 90 -7.44 -3.43 20.05
N ASN A 91 -6.28 -3.31 19.39
CA ASN A 91 -5.79 -4.38 18.49
C ASN A 91 -5.33 -5.61 19.26
N TYR A 92 -4.59 -5.42 20.36
CA TYR A 92 -3.91 -6.52 21.08
C TYR A 92 -4.61 -6.93 22.38
N GLY A 93 -5.58 -6.14 22.84
CA GLY A 93 -6.28 -6.40 24.10
C GLY A 93 -5.45 -6.02 25.32
N THR A 94 -5.98 -6.39 26.49
CA THR A 94 -5.36 -6.21 27.80
C THR A 94 -5.68 -7.40 28.69
N VAL A 95 -5.12 -7.43 29.90
CA VAL A 95 -5.50 -8.42 30.93
C VAL A 95 -7.00 -8.43 31.27
N LYS A 96 -7.75 -7.37 30.96
CA LYS A 96 -9.18 -7.22 31.29
C LYS A 96 -10.11 -7.25 30.08
N ASN A 97 -9.59 -7.12 28.86
CA ASN A 97 -10.41 -6.97 27.65
C ASN A 97 -9.78 -7.73 26.49
N ALA A 98 -10.60 -8.52 25.79
CA ALA A 98 -10.18 -9.24 24.59
C ALA A 98 -9.78 -8.26 23.47
N PRO A 99 -8.85 -8.65 22.57
CA PRO A 99 -8.50 -7.87 21.39
C PRO A 99 -9.68 -7.77 20.40
N ILE A 100 -9.71 -6.66 19.68
CA ILE A 100 -10.45 -6.47 18.44
C ILE A 100 -9.39 -6.32 17.34
N SER A 101 -8.86 -7.45 16.87
CA SER A 101 -7.82 -7.45 15.83
C SER A 101 -8.37 -6.83 14.55
N HIS A 102 -7.70 -5.78 14.08
CA HIS A 102 -8.16 -5.00 12.92
C HIS A 102 -7.03 -4.58 12.00
N VAL A 103 -5.77 -4.60 12.45
CA VAL A 103 -4.61 -4.28 11.62
C VAL A 103 -4.29 -5.44 10.69
N GLU A 104 -3.85 -6.57 11.24
CA GLU A 104 -3.39 -7.73 10.47
C GLU A 104 -4.48 -8.27 9.52
N PRO A 105 -5.74 -8.48 9.97
CA PRO A 105 -6.76 -9.01 9.08
C PRO A 105 -7.16 -8.06 7.95
N ALA A 106 -6.95 -6.74 8.11
CA ALA A 106 -7.21 -5.76 7.05
C ALA A 106 -6.05 -5.72 6.03
N ALA A 107 -4.81 -5.91 6.50
CA ALA A 107 -3.66 -6.06 5.62
C ALA A 107 -3.74 -7.36 4.81
N ASP A 108 -4.02 -8.49 5.46
CA ASP A 108 -4.16 -9.79 4.80
C ASP A 108 -5.28 -9.81 3.74
N GLU A 109 -6.39 -9.11 4.01
CA GLU A 109 -7.50 -8.98 3.06
C GLU A 109 -7.10 -8.19 1.81
N GLU A 110 -6.18 -7.23 1.92
CA GLU A 110 -5.76 -6.37 0.81
C GLU A 110 -4.54 -6.89 0.06
N LEU A 111 -3.65 -7.61 0.74
CA LEU A 111 -2.40 -8.12 0.18
C LEU A 111 -2.53 -8.72 -1.24
N PRO A 112 -3.45 -9.67 -1.52
CA PRO A 112 -3.55 -10.25 -2.86
C PRO A 112 -3.97 -9.24 -3.94
N ARG A 113 -4.77 -8.22 -3.59
CA ARG A 113 -5.15 -7.16 -4.55
C ARG A 113 -4.00 -6.21 -4.81
N PHE A 114 -3.23 -5.91 -3.76
CA PHE A 114 -2.06 -5.06 -3.85
C PHE A 114 -0.96 -5.71 -4.70
N GLU A 115 -0.64 -6.98 -4.44
CA GLU A 115 0.33 -7.77 -5.23
C GLU A 115 -0.08 -7.80 -6.70
N LYS A 116 -1.34 -8.14 -6.97
CA LYS A 116 -1.86 -8.17 -8.34
C LYS A 116 -1.74 -6.81 -9.04
N ALA A 117 -2.08 -5.72 -8.36
CA ALA A 117 -1.98 -4.38 -8.92
C ALA A 117 -0.52 -3.95 -9.21
N MET A 118 0.43 -4.39 -8.39
CA MET A 118 1.86 -4.16 -8.63
C MET A 118 2.38 -4.99 -9.81
N GLU A 119 1.94 -6.24 -9.94
CA GLU A 119 2.26 -7.09 -11.11
C GLU A 119 1.70 -6.49 -12.40
N ASP A 120 0.42 -6.11 -12.40
CA ASP A 120 -0.23 -5.51 -13.57
C ASP A 120 0.42 -4.19 -13.97
N LEU A 121 0.89 -3.41 -12.98
CA LEU A 121 1.69 -2.21 -13.21
C LEU A 121 3.03 -2.56 -13.90
N ALA A 122 3.76 -3.54 -13.39
CA ALA A 122 5.05 -3.93 -13.96
C ALA A 122 4.90 -4.42 -15.41
N VAL A 123 3.88 -5.24 -15.68
CA VAL A 123 3.54 -5.70 -17.03
C VAL A 123 3.23 -4.50 -17.93
N ARG A 124 2.32 -3.61 -17.52
CA ARG A 124 1.95 -2.43 -18.31
C ARG A 124 3.13 -1.51 -18.64
N LEU A 125 4.07 -1.32 -17.72
CA LEU A 125 5.24 -0.48 -17.96
C LEU A 125 6.21 -1.10 -18.99
N LEU A 126 6.20 -2.42 -19.11
CA LEU A 126 7.11 -3.20 -19.95
C LEU A 126 6.49 -3.69 -21.27
N GLU A 127 5.17 -3.60 -21.45
CA GLU A 127 4.43 -4.16 -22.60
C GLU A 127 4.60 -3.43 -23.96
N ASP A 128 5.60 -2.56 -24.10
CA ASP A 128 5.99 -1.94 -25.38
C ASP A 128 7.33 -2.48 -25.93
N LEU A 129 7.58 -3.78 -25.80
CA LEU A 129 8.76 -4.47 -26.36
C LEU A 129 8.51 -5.06 -27.76
#